data_AF-A0A7S1WRL8-F1
#
_entry.id   AF-A0A7S1WRL8-F1
#
_cell.length_a   1.000
_cell.length_b   1.000
_cell.length_c   1.000
_cell.angle_alpha   90.00
_cell.angle_beta   90.00
_cell.angle_gamma   90.00
#
_symmetry.space_group_name_H-M   'P 1'
#
loop_
_entity.id
_entity.type
_entity.pdbx_description
1 polymer ?
#
loop_
_entity_poly.entity_id
_entity_poly.type
_entity_poly.pdbx_seq_one_letter_code
_entity_poly.pdbx_strand_id
1 'polypeptide(L)'
;RVPGFPGHFVPYANRAEELASAMGCNVKFVHEPITDLGVPSPRQLSTLLNHVEGLLHSGEVVYLHCWGGRGRTGVVAACLLGKLFPDRSADDCLDLVQAAYSSRGDDRDVGQLALSPQTREQRNFVRDWLADARRPHKG
;
A
#
# COMPACT_ATOMS: atom_id res chain seq x y z
N ARG A 1 17.80 -12.47 11.44
CA ARG A 1 16.47 -12.62 12.09
C ARG A 1 16.48 -11.72 13.32
N VAL A 2 15.63 -10.70 13.38
CA VAL A 2 15.59 -9.75 14.50
C VAL A 2 14.73 -10.35 15.62
N PRO A 3 15.22 -10.44 16.88
CA PRO A 3 14.43 -10.97 17.99
C PRO A 3 13.19 -10.11 18.25
N GLY A 4 12.03 -10.73 18.49
CA GLY A 4 10.76 -10.04 18.81
C GLY A 4 9.78 -9.85 17.66
N PHE A 5 10.15 -10.21 16.42
CA PHE A 5 9.21 -10.26 15.30
C PHE A 5 8.43 -11.59 15.33
N PRO A 6 7.09 -11.61 15.27
CA PRO A 6 6.33 -12.85 15.26
C PRO A 6 6.78 -13.71 14.07
N GLY A 7 6.74 -15.03 14.28
CA GLY A 7 7.12 -16.03 13.27
C GLY A 7 6.33 -15.90 11.97
N HIS A 8 6.72 -16.72 10.99
CA HIS A 8 6.11 -16.88 9.65
C HIS A 8 4.64 -16.41 9.55
N PHE A 9 4.33 -15.65 8.49
CA PHE A 9 2.96 -15.20 8.17
C PHE A 9 1.98 -16.38 8.18
N VAL A 10 0.96 -16.32 9.04
CA VAL A 10 -0.11 -17.31 9.08
C VAL A 10 -1.21 -16.84 8.12
N PRO A 11 -1.49 -17.56 7.02
CA PRO A 11 -2.59 -17.21 6.14
C PRO A 11 -3.91 -17.22 6.91
N TYR A 12 -4.68 -16.15 6.79
CA TYR A 12 -5.97 -15.99 7.49
C TYR A 12 -7.16 -15.88 6.53
N ALA A 13 -6.97 -16.16 5.25
CA ALA A 13 -8.02 -16.08 4.22
C ALA A 13 -9.24 -16.92 4.61
N ASN A 14 -9.05 -18.20 4.93
CA ASN A 14 -10.14 -19.10 5.34
C ASN A 14 -10.92 -18.53 6.54
N ARG A 15 -10.22 -18.02 7.55
CA ARG A 15 -10.86 -17.47 8.74
C ARG A 15 -11.66 -16.20 8.43
N ALA A 16 -11.14 -15.35 7.56
CA ALA A 16 -11.85 -14.16 7.14
C ALA A 16 -13.06 -14.50 6.27
N GLU A 17 -12.99 -15.51 5.40
CA GLU A 17 -14.11 -16.01 4.60
C GLU A 17 -15.22 -16.60 5.48
N GLU A 18 -14.88 -17.37 6.51
CA GLU A 18 -15.84 -17.86 7.52
C GLU A 18 -16.57 -16.70 8.21
N LEU A 19 -15.83 -15.67 8.66
CA LEU A 19 -16.40 -14.50 9.31
C LEU A 19 -17.28 -13.69 8.35
N ALA A 20 -16.83 -13.50 7.11
CA ALA A 20 -17.60 -12.80 6.09
C ALA A 20 -18.92 -13.51 5.80
N SER A 21 -18.87 -14.82 5.61
CA SER A 21 -20.06 -15.67 5.43
C SER A 21 -21.03 -15.55 6.60
N ALA A 22 -20.53 -15.62 7.84
CA ALA A 22 -21.35 -15.44 9.04
C ALA A 22 -21.98 -14.04 9.15
N MET A 23 -21.34 -13.01 8.58
CA MET A 23 -21.86 -11.65 8.51
C MET A 23 -22.73 -11.37 7.28
N GLY A 24 -22.92 -12.36 6.40
CA GLY A 24 -23.67 -12.20 5.15
C GLY A 24 -22.97 -11.32 4.10
N CYS A 25 -21.64 -11.19 4.17
CA CYS A 25 -20.84 -10.48 3.18
C CYS A 25 -19.83 -11.40 2.48
N ASN A 26 -19.24 -10.90 1.40
CA ASN A 26 -18.21 -11.61 0.65
C ASN A 26 -16.87 -10.89 0.81
N VAL A 27 -15.78 -11.65 0.94
CA VAL A 27 -14.41 -11.13 0.98
C VAL A 27 -13.58 -11.85 -0.07
N LYS A 28 -12.74 -11.12 -0.79
CA LYS A 28 -11.81 -11.68 -1.78
C LYS A 28 -10.39 -11.34 -1.36
N PHE A 29 -9.49 -12.31 -1.51
CA PHE A 29 -8.07 -12.14 -1.20
C PHE A 29 -7.25 -12.03 -2.48
N VAL A 30 -6.41 -11.00 -2.55
CA VAL A 30 -5.38 -10.83 -3.58
C VAL A 30 -4.04 -10.75 -2.86
N HIS A 31 -3.13 -11.66 -3.20
CA HIS A 31 -1.80 -11.70 -2.61
C HIS A 31 -0.75 -11.23 -3.61
N GLU A 32 -0.21 -10.04 -3.38
CA GLU A 32 0.87 -9.46 -4.18
C GLU A 32 2.17 -9.38 -3.36
N PRO A 33 3.13 -10.29 -3.59
CA PRO A 33 4.35 -10.34 -2.79
C PRO A 33 5.25 -9.15 -3.12
N ILE A 34 5.53 -8.33 -2.11
CA ILE A 34 6.55 -7.28 -2.14
C ILE A 34 7.54 -7.58 -1.01
N THR A 35 8.83 -7.71 -1.35
CA THR A 35 9.90 -7.98 -0.38
C THR A 35 9.89 -6.95 0.75
N ASP A 36 10.05 -7.41 1.98
CA ASP A 36 10.00 -6.52 3.14
C ASP A 36 11.09 -5.45 3.09
N LEU A 37 10.74 -4.24 3.54
CA LEU A 37 11.55 -3.00 3.43
C LEU A 37 11.94 -2.55 2.01
N GLY A 38 11.63 -3.33 0.98
CA GLY A 38 11.88 -3.01 -0.42
C GLY A 38 10.72 -2.31 -1.11
N VAL A 39 10.79 -2.29 -2.44
CA VAL A 39 9.82 -1.70 -3.37
C VAL A 39 9.34 -2.75 -4.39
N PRO A 40 8.11 -2.64 -4.92
CA PRO A 40 7.66 -3.49 -6.01
C PRO A 40 8.41 -3.16 -7.31
N SER A 41 8.37 -4.07 -8.29
CA SER A 41 8.77 -3.69 -9.65
C SER A 41 7.73 -2.72 -10.27
N PRO A 42 8.11 -1.81 -11.18
CA PRO A 42 7.17 -0.89 -11.82
C PRO A 42 6.01 -1.62 -12.51
N ARG A 43 6.28 -2.74 -13.20
CA ARG A 43 5.25 -3.55 -13.87
C ARG A 43 4.28 -4.17 -12.86
N GLN A 44 4.80 -4.78 -11.79
CA GLN A 44 3.96 -5.36 -10.73
C GLN A 44 3.07 -4.29 -10.10
N LEU A 45 3.63 -3.12 -9.78
CA LEU A 45 2.86 -2.03 -9.22
C LEU A 45 1.76 -1.57 -10.18
N SER A 46 2.06 -1.34 -11.45
CA SER A 46 1.05 -0.91 -12.43
C SER A 46 -0.09 -1.92 -12.56
N THR A 47 0.20 -3.23 -12.57
CA THR A 47 -0.82 -4.27 -12.58
C THR A 47 -1.70 -4.22 -11.33
N LEU A 48 -1.09 -4.13 -10.13
CA LEU A 48 -1.81 -4.03 -8.87
C LEU A 48 -2.68 -2.77 -8.82
N LEU A 49 -2.15 -1.61 -9.20
CA LEU A 49 -2.89 -0.34 -9.18
C LEU A 49 -4.06 -0.34 -10.15
N ASN A 50 -3.91 -0.90 -11.35
CA ASN A 50 -5.02 -1.02 -12.30
C ASN A 50 -6.13 -1.94 -11.76
N HIS A 51 -5.76 -3.03 -11.08
CA HIS A 51 -6.74 -3.92 -10.45
C HIS A 51 -7.49 -3.19 -9.32
N VAL A 52 -6.76 -2.55 -8.40
CA VAL A 52 -7.36 -1.81 -7.28
C VAL A 52 -8.24 -0.67 -7.77
N GLU A 53 -7.79 0.10 -8.77
CA GLU A 53 -8.60 1.14 -9.41
C GLU A 53 -9.90 0.58 -9.99
N GLY A 54 -9.85 -0.57 -10.68
CA GLY A 54 -11.04 -1.24 -11.20
C GLY A 54 -12.04 -1.62 -10.11
N LEU A 55 -11.57 -2.16 -8.98
CA LEU A 55 -12.40 -2.50 -7.82
C LEU A 55 -13.06 -1.26 -7.21
N LEU A 56 -12.28 -0.20 -7.01
CA LEU A 56 -12.81 1.05 -6.46
C LEU A 56 -13.88 1.66 -7.38
N HIS A 57 -13.68 1.63 -8.70
CA HIS A 57 -14.67 2.11 -9.66
C HIS A 57 -15.94 1.25 -9.72
N SER A 58 -15.86 -0.05 -9.38
CA SER A 58 -17.04 -0.91 -9.25
C SER A 58 -17.78 -0.76 -7.92
N GLY A 59 -17.36 0.17 -7.05
CA GLY A 59 -17.96 0.41 -5.74
C GLY A 59 -17.53 -0.59 -4.66
N GLU A 60 -16.46 -1.37 -4.91
CA GLU A 60 -15.92 -2.29 -3.92
C GLU A 60 -15.07 -1.55 -2.87
N VAL A 61 -15.02 -2.11 -1.66
CA VAL A 61 -14.14 -1.62 -0.59
C VAL A 61 -12.84 -2.41 -0.59
N VAL A 62 -11.71 -1.72 -0.74
CA VAL A 62 -10.39 -2.35 -0.78
C VAL A 62 -9.66 -2.16 0.55
N TYR A 63 -9.31 -3.26 1.20
CA TYR A 63 -8.45 -3.28 2.38
C TYR A 63 -7.00 -3.62 2.00
N LEU A 64 -6.10 -2.64 2.10
CA LEU A 64 -4.68 -2.78 1.81
C LEU A 64 -3.90 -2.96 3.12
N HIS A 65 -3.07 -3.99 3.21
CA HIS A 65 -2.21 -4.19 4.38
C HIS A 65 -0.87 -4.83 4.00
N CYS A 66 0.10 -4.66 4.90
CA CYS A 66 1.33 -5.45 4.95
C CYS A 66 1.49 -5.96 6.38
N TRP A 67 2.68 -6.36 6.80
CA TRP A 67 2.88 -6.80 8.19
C TRP A 67 2.55 -5.71 9.22
N GLY A 68 3.13 -4.52 9.06
CA GLY A 68 2.91 -3.37 9.95
C GLY A 68 1.89 -2.33 9.45
N GLY A 69 1.32 -2.52 8.26
CA GLY A 69 0.48 -1.51 7.60
C GLY A 69 1.18 -0.16 7.43
N ARG A 70 2.47 -0.18 7.07
CA ARG A 70 3.37 0.99 7.09
C ARG A 70 4.14 1.16 5.78
N GLY A 71 5.26 0.46 5.61
CA GLY A 71 6.16 0.66 4.46
C GLY A 71 5.52 0.33 3.11
N ARG A 72 5.30 -0.95 2.85
CA ARG A 72 4.77 -1.43 1.55
C ARG A 72 3.34 -0.97 1.29
N THR A 73 2.50 -0.94 2.33
CA THR A 73 1.17 -0.35 2.26
C THR A 73 1.24 1.12 1.85
N GLY A 74 2.13 1.90 2.46
CA GLY A 74 2.31 3.31 2.12
C GLY A 74 2.76 3.52 0.68
N VAL A 75 3.64 2.66 0.15
CA VAL A 75 4.07 2.73 -1.27
C VAL A 75 2.88 2.56 -2.20
N VAL A 76 2.09 1.50 -2.02
CA VAL A 76 0.93 1.23 -2.88
C VAL A 76 -0.11 2.33 -2.76
N ALA A 77 -0.41 2.78 -1.53
CA ALA A 77 -1.37 3.85 -1.28
C ALA A 77 -0.95 5.18 -1.93
N ALA A 78 0.33 5.58 -1.80
CA ALA A 78 0.81 6.84 -2.36
C ALA A 78 0.79 6.83 -3.90
N CYS A 79 1.21 5.73 -4.53
CA CYS A 79 1.14 5.61 -5.99
C CYS A 79 -0.31 5.52 -6.49
N LEU A 80 -1.21 4.87 -5.75
CA LEU A 80 -2.64 4.83 -6.06
C LEU A 80 -3.26 6.23 -6.01
N LEU A 81 -2.97 7.02 -4.97
CA LEU A 81 -3.44 8.41 -4.87
C LEU A 81 -2.95 9.25 -6.05
N GLY A 82 -1.66 9.16 -6.39
CA GLY A 82 -1.12 9.94 -7.50
C GLY A 82 -1.62 9.52 -8.88
N LYS A 83 -2.12 8.28 -9.01
CA LYS A 83 -2.81 7.77 -10.21
C LYS A 83 -4.27 8.24 -10.26
N LEU A 84 -5.00 8.18 -9.16
CA LEU A 84 -6.41 8.63 -9.06
C LEU A 84 -6.54 10.16 -9.11
N PHE A 85 -5.52 10.89 -8.68
CA PHE A 85 -5.48 12.35 -8.66
C PHE A 85 -4.23 12.87 -9.38
N PRO A 86 -4.23 12.90 -10.72
CA PRO A 86 -3.05 13.25 -11.53
C PRO A 86 -2.44 14.62 -11.22
N ASP A 87 -3.26 15.57 -10.76
CA ASP A 87 -2.84 16.95 -10.44
C ASP A 87 -2.09 17.07 -9.10
N ARG A 88 -2.12 16.03 -8.24
CA ARG A 88 -1.41 16.06 -6.95
C ARG A 88 0.07 15.80 -7.15
N SER A 89 0.94 16.51 -6.43
CA SER A 89 2.37 16.18 -6.44
C SER A 89 2.64 14.84 -5.75
N ALA A 90 3.83 14.27 -6.00
CA ALA A 90 4.25 13.06 -5.31
C ALA A 90 4.37 13.30 -3.79
N ASP A 91 4.83 14.49 -3.39
CA ASP A 91 4.94 14.86 -1.98
C ASP A 91 3.57 15.01 -1.32
N ASP A 92 2.57 15.60 -2.00
CA ASP A 92 1.19 15.64 -1.48
C ASP A 92 0.63 14.23 -1.23
N CYS A 93 0.91 13.28 -2.14
CA CYS A 93 0.46 11.90 -1.99
C CYS A 93 1.15 11.20 -0.80
N LEU A 94 2.44 11.46 -0.61
CA LEU A 94 3.20 10.96 0.54
C LEU A 94 2.68 11.55 1.85
N ASP A 95 2.38 12.84 1.89
CA ASP A 95 1.87 13.54 3.07
C ASP A 95 0.47 13.06 3.46
N LEU A 96 -0.41 12.81 2.49
CA LEU A 96 -1.73 12.21 2.75
C LEU A 96 -1.61 10.81 3.35
N VAL A 97 -0.72 9.97 2.81
CA VAL A 97 -0.46 8.64 3.36
C VAL A 97 0.13 8.72 4.76
N GLN A 98 1.05 9.67 4.99
CA GLN A 98 1.63 9.88 6.30
C GLN A 98 0.58 10.34 7.31
N ALA A 99 -0.32 11.27 6.94
CA ALA A 99 -1.40 11.73 7.80
C ALA A 99 -2.36 10.59 8.17
N ALA A 100 -2.76 9.77 7.19
CA ALA A 100 -3.59 8.60 7.42
C ALA A 100 -2.90 7.53 8.29
N TYR A 101 -1.58 7.39 8.17
CA TYR A 101 -0.80 6.50 9.03
C TYR A 101 -0.75 7.03 10.47
N SER A 102 -0.44 8.31 10.65
CA SER A 102 -0.32 8.95 11.96
C SER A 102 -1.64 9.00 12.73
N SER A 103 -2.79 8.98 12.05
CA SER A 103 -4.11 8.96 12.72
C SER A 103 -4.41 7.66 13.47
N ARG A 104 -3.54 6.64 13.38
CA ARG A 104 -3.66 5.39 14.15
C ARG A 104 -3.39 5.56 15.65
N GLY A 105 -2.71 6.64 16.05
CA GLY A 105 -2.43 6.93 17.46
C GLY A 105 -1.45 5.96 18.15
N ASP A 106 -0.61 5.24 17.39
CA ASP A 106 0.43 4.38 17.97
C ASP A 106 1.66 5.23 18.32
N ASP A 107 1.77 5.61 19.59
CA ASP A 107 2.84 6.45 20.15
C ASP A 107 4.19 5.74 20.24
N ARG A 108 4.24 4.43 19.97
CA ARG A 108 5.46 3.61 20.01
C ARG A 108 6.32 3.77 18.77
N ASP A 109 5.81 4.39 17.72
CA ASP A 109 6.54 4.58 16.46
C ASP A 109 7.46 5.80 16.53
N VAL A 110 8.77 5.55 16.60
CA VAL A 110 9.81 6.59 16.66
C VAL A 110 10.79 6.52 15.50
N GLY A 111 11.29 7.68 15.06
CA GLY A 111 12.26 7.76 13.96
C GLY A 111 11.70 7.21 12.65
N GLN A 112 12.43 6.30 11.98
CA GLN A 112 11.96 5.69 10.72
C GLN A 112 10.68 4.87 10.90
N LEU A 113 10.40 4.39 12.11
CA LEU A 113 9.17 3.67 12.42
C LEU A 113 7.94 4.59 12.37
N ALA A 114 8.10 5.90 12.53
CA ALA A 114 6.99 6.86 12.40
C ALA A 114 6.60 7.17 10.95
N LEU A 115 7.38 6.71 9.96
CA LEU A 115 7.21 7.09 8.57
C LEU A 115 6.41 6.07 7.76
N SER A 116 5.57 6.56 6.87
CA SER A 116 4.84 5.79 5.86
C SER A 116 4.84 6.55 4.53
N PRO A 117 5.48 6.04 3.46
CA PRO A 117 6.34 4.86 3.40
C PRO A 117 7.59 4.96 4.30
N GLN A 118 8.02 3.80 4.81
CA GLN A 118 8.99 3.69 5.90
C GLN A 118 10.41 4.10 5.46
N THR A 119 10.89 3.52 4.36
CA THR A 119 12.29 3.71 3.94
C THR A 119 12.43 4.88 2.97
N ARG A 120 13.63 5.46 2.90
CA ARG A 120 13.95 6.49 1.89
C ARG A 120 13.81 5.93 0.47
N GLU A 121 14.22 4.69 0.26
CA GLU A 121 14.09 3.98 -1.02
C GLU A 121 12.62 3.91 -1.46
N GLN A 122 11.71 3.56 -0.55
CA GLN A 122 10.27 3.51 -0.82
C GLN A 122 9.70 4.88 -1.23
N ARG A 123 10.08 5.95 -0.52
CA ARG A 123 9.61 7.30 -0.84
C ARG A 123 10.17 7.81 -2.17
N ASN A 124 11.45 7.52 -2.46
CA ASN A 124 12.06 7.87 -3.74
C ASN A 124 11.38 7.12 -4.89
N PHE A 125 11.12 5.83 -4.70
CA PHE A 125 10.40 5.03 -5.69
C PHE A 125 9.01 5.60 -6.01
N VAL A 126 8.25 6.09 -5.01
CA VAL A 126 6.97 6.77 -5.26
C VAL A 126 7.15 8.00 -6.15
N ARG A 127 8.15 8.84 -5.85
CA ARG A 127 8.44 10.04 -6.65
C ARG A 127 8.84 9.68 -8.08
N ASP A 128 9.73 8.71 -8.23
CA ASP A 128 10.23 8.27 -9.53
C ASP A 128 9.12 7.65 -10.38
N TRP A 129 8.27 6.80 -9.78
CA TRP A 129 7.15 6.17 -10.47
C TRP A 129 6.12 7.21 -10.93
N LEU A 130 5.75 8.17 -10.08
CA LEU A 130 4.79 9.22 -10.46
C LEU A 130 5.36 10.16 -11.52
N ALA A 131 6.66 10.48 -11.45
CA ALA A 131 7.32 11.26 -12.48
C ALA A 131 7.30 10.52 -13.83
N ASP A 132 7.57 9.22 -13.84
CA ASP A 132 7.57 8.41 -15.06
C ASP A 132 6.16 8.21 -15.63
N ALA A 133 5.18 7.89 -14.78
CA ALA A 133 3.78 7.68 -15.17
C ALA A 133 3.14 8.94 -15.80
N ARG A 134 3.69 10.12 -15.51
CA ARG A 134 3.22 11.42 -16.03
C ARG A 134 4.02 11.90 -17.24
N ARG A 135 5.10 11.22 -17.63
CA ARG A 135 5.85 11.61 -18.82
C ARG A 135 4.97 11.43 -20.05
N PRO A 136 4.86 12.45 -20.92
CA PRO A 136 4.21 12.26 -22.21
C PRO A 136 4.95 11.17 -22.97
N HIS A 137 4.21 10.17 -23.44
CA HIS A 137 4.78 9.19 -24.37
C HIS A 137 5.20 9.95 -25.63
N LYS A 138 6.51 9.97 -25.90
CA LYS A 138 7.00 10.38 -27.22
C LYS A 138 6.66 9.23 -28.17
N GLY A 139 5.57 9.40 -28.91
CA GLY A 139 5.26 8.57 -30.08
C GLY A 139 6.26 8.79 -31.20
#